data_AF-A0ABD0NF99-F1
#
_entry.id   AF-A0ABD0NF99-F1
#
_cell.length_a   1.000
_cell.length_b   1.000
_cell.length_c   1.000
_cell.angle_alpha   90.00
_cell.angle_beta   90.00
_cell.angle_gamma   90.00
#
_symmetry.space_group_name_H-M   'P 1'
#
loop_
_entity.id
_entity.type
_entity.pdbx_description
1 polymer ?
#
loop_
_entity_poly.entity_id
_entity_poly.type
_entity_poly.pdbx_seq_one_letter_code
_entity_poly.pdbx_strand_id
1 'polypeptide(L)'
;GETVSPQPGPENEMSQDIANIYTMLKKISDDMGGIEDIRRTTNSVESKLSALIAQIDDDEKHVEFLEETENERQRNPPASKCELDQLKDKVEDMENRNRRNNLCVIGVSEGKEGGNMMRYMGDLISTVFDTS
;
A
#
# COMPACT_ATOMS: atom_id res chain seq x y z
N GLY A 1 61.17 -63.43 37.27
CA GLY A 1 60.38 -62.96 38.41
C GLY A 1 59.31 -62.06 37.85
N GLU A 2 58.10 -62.58 37.69
CA GLU A 2 56.94 -61.82 37.23
C GLU A 2 56.47 -60.89 38.34
N THR A 3 56.43 -59.59 38.05
CA THR A 3 55.85 -58.57 38.91
C THR A 3 54.33 -58.61 38.75
N VAL A 4 53.65 -59.24 39.69
CA VAL A 4 52.18 -59.18 39.85
C VAL A 4 51.79 -57.76 40.23
N SER A 5 51.05 -57.08 39.34
CA SER A 5 50.41 -55.80 39.64
C SER A 5 49.39 -55.97 40.78
N PRO A 6 49.27 -55.02 41.72
CA PRO A 6 48.32 -55.12 42.81
C PRO A 6 46.89 -55.06 42.26
N GLN A 7 46.06 -56.05 42.55
CA GLN A 7 44.62 -55.93 42.33
C GLN A 7 44.04 -54.90 43.31
N PRO A 8 43.17 -53.99 42.85
CA PRO A 8 42.53 -53.00 43.71
C PRO A 8 41.62 -53.68 44.74
N GLY A 9 41.68 -53.24 46.00
CA GLY A 9 40.79 -53.71 47.06
C GLY A 9 39.35 -53.19 46.90
N PRO A 10 38.37 -53.83 47.56
CA PRO A 10 36.93 -53.55 47.40
C PRO A 10 36.52 -52.10 47.71
N GLU A 11 37.28 -51.39 48.54
CA GLU A 11 37.04 -49.97 48.87
C GLU A 11 37.37 -49.01 47.70
N ASN A 12 38.32 -49.41 46.84
CA ASN A 12 38.71 -48.61 45.67
C ASN A 12 37.68 -48.73 44.54
N GLU A 13 37.08 -49.92 44.37
CA GLU A 13 35.98 -50.13 43.41
C GLU A 13 34.74 -49.33 43.78
N MET A 14 34.36 -49.33 45.06
CA MET A 14 33.21 -48.55 45.54
C MET A 14 33.41 -47.04 45.35
N SER A 15 34.64 -46.55 45.54
CA SER A 15 34.99 -45.15 45.29
C SER A 15 34.93 -44.79 43.80
N GLN A 16 35.35 -45.71 42.93
CA GLN A 16 35.27 -45.57 41.48
C GLN A 16 33.81 -45.50 41.00
N ASP A 17 32.94 -46.35 41.54
CA ASP A 17 31.52 -46.37 41.20
C ASP A 17 30.79 -45.09 41.62
N ILE A 18 31.09 -44.56 42.81
CA ILE A 18 30.53 -43.29 43.28
C ILE A 18 30.96 -42.13 42.36
N ALA A 19 32.23 -42.10 41.95
CA ALA A 19 32.73 -41.10 41.01
C ALA A 19 32.01 -41.20 39.65
N ASN A 20 31.82 -42.42 39.14
CA ASN A 20 31.09 -42.66 37.90
C ASN A 20 29.63 -42.17 37.98
N ILE A 21 28.92 -42.49 39.07
CA ILE A 21 27.55 -42.02 39.31
C ILE A 21 27.50 -40.49 39.33
N TYR A 22 28.42 -39.83 40.04
CA TYR A 22 28.48 -38.37 40.08
C TYR A 22 28.67 -37.76 38.68
N THR A 23 29.55 -38.35 37.85
CA THR A 23 29.75 -37.88 36.47
C THR A 23 28.51 -38.07 35.60
N MET A 24 27.78 -39.18 35.76
CA MET A 24 26.51 -39.41 35.04
C MET A 24 25.45 -38.41 35.48
N LEU A 25 25.29 -38.17 36.78
CA LEU A 25 24.34 -37.20 37.31
C LEU A 25 24.63 -35.77 36.83
N LYS A 26 25.91 -35.39 36.78
CA LYS A 26 26.32 -34.09 36.23
C LYS A 26 25.95 -33.97 34.75
N LYS A 27 26.24 -35.00 33.95
CA LYS A 27 25.88 -35.01 32.53
C LYS A 27 24.36 -34.93 32.32
N ILE A 28 23.58 -35.67 33.10
CA ILE A 28 22.11 -35.60 33.07
C ILE A 28 21.62 -34.18 33.43
N SER A 29 22.25 -33.54 34.42
CA SER A 29 21.91 -32.15 34.80
C SER A 29 22.21 -31.17 33.67
N ASP A 30 23.34 -31.32 32.98
CA ASP A 30 23.73 -30.47 31.85
C ASP A 30 22.78 -30.70 30.65
N ASP A 31 22.45 -31.96 30.34
CA ASP A 31 21.49 -32.33 29.28
C ASP A 31 20.08 -31.77 29.59
N MET A 32 19.64 -31.81 30.84
CA MET A 32 18.36 -31.23 31.30
C MET A 32 18.33 -29.71 31.07
N GLY A 33 19.44 -29.02 31.33
CA GLY A 33 19.59 -27.60 31.02
C GLY A 33 19.48 -27.31 29.53
N GLY A 34 20.14 -28.10 28.69
CA GLY A 34 20.05 -28.01 27.24
C GLY A 34 18.64 -28.24 26.71
N ILE A 35 17.90 -29.20 27.27
CA ILE A 35 16.49 -29.46 26.91
C ILE A 35 15.60 -28.26 27.24
N GLU A 36 15.79 -27.62 28.39
CA GLU A 36 15.02 -26.43 28.76
C GLU A 36 15.29 -25.24 27.83
N ASP A 37 16.54 -25.04 27.40
CA ASP A 37 16.88 -24.01 26.43
C ASP A 37 16.32 -24.31 25.05
N ILE A 38 16.39 -25.56 24.59
CA ILE A 38 15.72 -26.00 23.37
C ILE A 38 14.23 -25.69 23.46
N ARG A 39 13.55 -26.06 24.56
CA ARG A 39 12.13 -25.80 24.76
C ARG A 39 11.81 -24.30 24.68
N ARG A 40 12.63 -23.44 25.30
CA ARG A 40 12.46 -21.98 25.16
C ARG A 40 12.60 -21.51 23.72
N THR A 41 13.62 -21.98 23.01
CA THR A 41 13.83 -21.58 21.61
C THR A 41 12.70 -22.07 20.71
N THR A 42 12.20 -23.29 20.90
CA THR A 42 11.03 -23.83 20.19
C THR A 42 9.80 -22.97 20.41
N ASN A 43 9.46 -22.64 21.67
CA ASN A 43 8.31 -21.78 21.97
C ASN A 43 8.46 -20.38 21.34
N SER A 44 9.69 -19.85 21.30
CA SER A 44 9.97 -18.56 20.65
C SER A 44 9.74 -18.64 19.13
N VAL A 45 10.19 -19.73 18.48
CA VAL A 45 9.97 -19.96 17.05
C VAL A 45 8.48 -20.16 16.76
N GLU A 46 7.76 -20.95 17.55
CA GLU A 46 6.30 -21.14 17.41
C GLU A 46 5.53 -19.82 17.50
N SER A 47 5.93 -18.95 18.44
CA SER A 47 5.34 -17.61 18.58
C SER A 47 5.60 -16.73 17.35
N LYS A 48 6.83 -16.75 16.82
CA LYS A 48 7.18 -16.01 15.60
C LYS A 48 6.45 -16.56 14.36
N LEU A 49 6.32 -17.88 14.25
CA LEU A 49 5.57 -18.51 13.16
C LEU A 49 4.09 -18.14 13.21
N SER A 50 3.49 -18.16 14.39
CA SER A 50 2.10 -17.73 14.57
C SER A 50 1.89 -16.26 14.15
N ALA A 51 2.85 -15.39 14.51
CA ALA A 51 2.81 -13.99 14.09
C ALA A 51 2.95 -13.82 12.56
N LEU A 52 3.84 -14.58 11.92
CA LEU A 52 4.00 -14.56 10.47
C LEU A 52 2.77 -15.09 9.75
N ILE A 53 2.10 -16.13 10.26
CA ILE A 53 0.85 -16.63 9.69
C ILE A 53 -0.22 -15.54 9.73
N ALA A 54 -0.39 -14.88 10.88
CA ALA A 54 -1.36 -13.78 11.01
C ALA A 54 -1.05 -12.61 10.08
N GLN A 55 0.23 -12.31 9.86
CA GLN A 55 0.64 -11.28 8.91
C GLN A 55 0.35 -11.68 7.46
N ILE A 56 0.63 -12.94 7.09
CA ILE A 56 0.32 -13.46 5.75
C ILE A 56 -1.19 -13.41 5.49
N ASP A 57 -2.02 -13.81 6.47
CA ASP A 57 -3.48 -13.74 6.34
C ASP A 57 -4.01 -12.31 6.13
N ASP A 58 -3.32 -11.30 6.67
CA ASP A 58 -3.65 -9.88 6.48
C ASP A 58 -3.19 -9.39 5.11
N ASP A 59 -1.95 -9.73 4.73
CA ASP A 59 -1.38 -9.40 3.42
C ASP A 59 -2.19 -10.04 2.29
N GLU A 60 -2.67 -11.28 2.44
CA GLU A 60 -3.53 -11.97 1.47
C GLU A 60 -4.85 -11.22 1.25
N LYS A 61 -5.51 -10.77 2.33
CA LYS A 61 -6.74 -9.96 2.24
C LYS A 61 -6.49 -8.61 1.60
N HIS A 62 -5.35 -7.98 1.91
CA HIS A 62 -4.98 -6.72 1.31
C HIS A 62 -4.73 -6.88 -0.20
N VAL A 63 -4.07 -7.96 -0.62
CA VAL A 63 -3.89 -8.28 -2.04
C VAL A 63 -5.23 -8.54 -2.72
N GLU A 64 -6.13 -9.33 -2.12
CA GLU A 64 -7.48 -9.57 -2.65
C GLU A 64 -8.24 -8.25 -2.91
N PHE A 65 -8.21 -7.32 -1.94
CA PHE A 65 -8.82 -6.00 -2.08
C PHE A 65 -8.20 -5.17 -3.21
N LEU A 66 -6.87 -5.20 -3.34
CA LEU A 66 -6.16 -4.47 -4.41
C LEU A 66 -6.48 -5.06 -5.79
N GLU A 67 -6.56 -6.38 -5.90
CA GLU A 67 -6.94 -7.08 -7.13
C GLU A 67 -8.39 -6.77 -7.51
N GLU A 68 -9.33 -6.74 -6.56
CA GLU A 68 -10.71 -6.33 -6.80
C GLU A 68 -10.78 -4.88 -7.31
N THR A 69 -10.09 -3.96 -6.63
CA THR A 69 -10.04 -2.53 -7.01
C THR A 69 -9.45 -2.33 -8.41
N GLU A 70 -8.37 -3.05 -8.73
CA GLU A 70 -7.74 -2.97 -10.05
C GLU A 70 -8.64 -3.59 -11.14
N ASN A 71 -9.32 -4.71 -10.85
CA ASN A 71 -10.30 -5.29 -11.77
C ASN A 71 -11.47 -4.34 -12.05
N GLU A 72 -11.97 -3.64 -11.04
CA GLU A 72 -13.00 -2.61 -11.22
C GLU A 72 -12.50 -1.46 -12.08
N ARG A 73 -11.28 -0.99 -11.84
CA ARG A 73 -10.64 0.07 -12.64
C ARG A 73 -10.38 -0.35 -14.08
N GLN A 74 -10.05 -1.61 -14.33
CA GLN A 74 -9.87 -2.14 -15.69
C GLN A 74 -11.19 -2.32 -16.43
N ARG A 75 -12.26 -2.72 -15.72
CA ARG A 75 -13.62 -2.81 -16.29
C ARG A 75 -14.18 -1.44 -16.63
N ASN A 76 -13.92 -0.45 -15.77
CA ASN A 76 -14.39 0.93 -15.94
C ASN A 76 -13.18 1.89 -15.94
N PRO A 77 -12.39 1.89 -17.02
CA PRO A 77 -11.24 2.76 -17.10
C PRO A 77 -11.71 4.22 -17.06
N PRO A 78 -10.99 5.10 -16.34
CA PRO A 78 -11.29 6.52 -16.39
C PRO A 78 -11.11 7.04 -17.82
N ALA A 79 -11.89 8.05 -18.19
CA ALA A 79 -11.79 8.69 -19.50
C ALA A 79 -10.33 9.11 -19.75
N SER A 80 -9.82 8.75 -20.92
CA SER A 80 -8.47 9.14 -21.32
C SER A 80 -8.40 10.64 -21.53
N LYS A 81 -7.19 11.21 -21.36
CA LYS A 81 -6.95 12.62 -21.64
C LYS A 81 -7.37 13.00 -23.07
N CYS A 82 -7.15 12.11 -24.03
CA CYS A 82 -7.53 12.32 -25.42
C CYS A 82 -9.06 12.39 -25.60
N GLU A 83 -9.82 11.51 -24.95
CA GLU A 83 -11.29 11.57 -24.99
C GLU A 83 -11.82 12.84 -24.34
N LEU A 84 -11.21 13.27 -23.23
CA LEU A 84 -11.55 14.53 -22.57
C LEU A 84 -11.25 15.74 -23.46
N ASP A 85 -10.08 15.78 -24.10
CA ASP A 85 -9.70 16.85 -25.02
C ASP A 85 -10.65 16.89 -26.23
N GLN A 86 -10.97 15.74 -26.84
CA GLN A 86 -11.95 15.66 -27.92
C GLN A 86 -13.36 16.14 -27.50
N LEU A 87 -13.81 15.75 -26.30
CA LEU A 87 -15.10 16.17 -25.78
C LEU A 87 -15.12 17.67 -25.52
N LYS A 88 -14.03 18.22 -25.00
CA LYS A 88 -13.86 19.66 -24.77
C LYS A 88 -13.90 20.43 -26.09
N ASP A 89 -13.14 20.00 -27.09
CA ASP A 89 -13.11 20.64 -28.42
C ASP A 89 -14.51 20.62 -29.07
N LYS A 90 -15.23 19.49 -28.92
CA LYS A 90 -16.62 19.38 -29.40
C LYS A 90 -17.56 20.35 -28.69
N VAL A 91 -17.44 20.49 -27.37
CA VAL A 91 -18.25 21.45 -26.61
C VAL A 91 -17.94 22.89 -27.06
N GLU A 92 -16.66 23.23 -27.20
CA GLU A 92 -16.23 24.55 -27.65
C GLU A 92 -16.74 24.87 -29.08
N ASP A 93 -16.65 23.92 -30.01
CA ASP A 93 -17.20 24.08 -31.36
C ASP A 93 -18.73 24.28 -31.33
N MET A 94 -19.47 23.53 -30.51
CA MET A 94 -20.91 23.74 -30.35
C MET A 94 -21.24 25.12 -29.78
N GLU A 95 -20.52 25.57 -28.75
CA GLU A 95 -20.71 26.89 -28.16
C GLU A 95 -20.43 28.01 -29.17
N ASN A 96 -19.34 27.87 -29.92
CA ASN A 96 -18.96 28.82 -30.97
C ASN A 96 -20.00 28.87 -32.09
N ARG A 97 -20.53 27.72 -32.53
CA ARG A 97 -21.60 27.67 -33.55
C ARG A 97 -22.88 28.30 -33.05
N ASN A 98 -23.26 28.05 -31.81
CA ASN A 98 -24.48 28.61 -31.21
C ASN A 98 -24.38 30.14 -31.08
N ARG A 99 -23.20 30.65 -30.74
CA ARG A 99 -22.95 32.10 -30.58
C ARG A 99 -22.47 32.79 -31.87
N ARG A 100 -22.37 32.07 -32.99
CA ARG A 100 -21.75 32.56 -34.23
C ARG A 100 -22.37 33.86 -34.76
N ASN A 101 -23.67 34.02 -34.56
CA ASN A 101 -24.41 35.21 -35.02
C ASN A 101 -24.66 36.23 -33.90
N ASN A 102 -24.11 36.00 -32.70
CA ASN A 102 -24.29 36.89 -31.57
C ASN A 102 -23.15 37.92 -31.56
N LEU A 103 -23.51 39.19 -31.48
CA LEU A 103 -22.57 40.29 -31.26
C LEU A 103 -22.54 40.66 -29.77
N CYS A 104 -21.34 40.81 -29.22
CA CYS A 104 -21.13 41.35 -27.88
C CYS A 104 -20.55 42.76 -27.98
N VAL A 105 -21.33 43.77 -27.61
CA VAL A 105 -20.91 45.17 -27.61
C VAL A 105 -20.49 45.55 -26.19
N ILE A 106 -19.21 45.90 -26.01
CA ILE A 106 -18.63 46.22 -24.71
C ILE A 106 -18.43 47.74 -24.60
N GLY A 107 -18.63 48.31 -23.41
CA GLY A 107 -18.41 49.74 -23.15
C GLY A 107 -19.64 50.62 -23.34
N VAL A 108 -20.83 50.03 -23.53
CA VAL A 108 -22.10 50.76 -23.51
C VAL A 108 -22.47 51.04 -22.05
N SER A 109 -22.69 52.32 -21.71
CA SER A 109 -23.16 52.69 -20.37
C SER A 109 -24.62 52.24 -20.18
N GLU A 110 -24.93 51.73 -19.00
CA GLU A 110 -26.27 51.25 -18.66
C GLU A 110 -27.34 52.34 -18.89
N GLY A 111 -28.47 51.96 -19.52
CA GLY A 111 -29.60 52.85 -19.79
C GLY A 111 -29.47 53.78 -20.99
N LYS A 112 -28.34 53.79 -21.72
CA LYS A 112 -28.13 54.58 -22.96
C LYS A 112 -29.11 54.24 -24.08
N GLU A 113 -29.53 53.00 -24.11
CA GLU A 113 -30.49 52.41 -25.06
C GLU A 113 -31.93 52.91 -24.87
N GLY A 114 -32.25 53.50 -23.71
CA GLY A 114 -33.59 53.99 -23.40
C GLY A 114 -34.63 52.88 -23.41
N GLY A 115 -35.73 53.07 -24.15
CA GLY A 115 -36.82 52.10 -24.27
C GLY A 115 -36.81 51.28 -25.57
N ASN A 116 -35.83 51.47 -26.46
CA ASN A 116 -35.80 50.79 -27.76
C ASN A 116 -34.37 50.45 -28.19
N MET A 117 -33.92 49.26 -27.78
CA MET A 117 -32.61 48.67 -28.12
C MET A 117 -32.38 48.60 -29.64
N MET A 118 -33.41 48.28 -30.43
CA MET A 118 -33.26 48.14 -31.89
C MET A 118 -32.90 49.45 -32.57
N ARG A 119 -33.54 50.56 -32.17
CA ARG A 119 -33.21 51.89 -32.69
C ARG A 119 -31.81 52.31 -32.27
N TYR A 120 -31.47 52.09 -31.00
CA TYR A 120 -30.13 52.39 -30.48
C TYR A 120 -29.03 51.61 -31.22
N MET A 121 -29.21 50.31 -31.46
CA MET A 121 -28.27 49.49 -32.23
C MET A 121 -28.15 49.95 -33.68
N GLY A 122 -29.25 50.33 -34.32
CA GLY A 122 -29.24 50.90 -35.68
C GLY A 122 -28.42 52.19 -35.76
N ASP A 123 -28.69 53.14 -34.87
CA ASP A 123 -27.97 54.42 -34.80
C ASP A 123 -26.47 54.20 -34.51
N LEU A 124 -26.14 53.26 -33.62
CA LEU A 124 -24.76 52.91 -33.28
C LEU A 124 -24.01 52.31 -34.47
N ILE A 125 -24.62 51.36 -35.18
CA ILE A 125 -24.03 50.73 -36.37
C ILE A 125 -23.82 51.78 -37.47
N SER A 126 -24.84 52.60 -37.79
CA SER A 126 -24.69 53.68 -38.76
C SER A 126 -23.57 54.64 -38.36
N THR A 127 -23.49 55.05 -37.10
CA THR A 127 -22.42 55.97 -36.65
C THR A 127 -21.02 55.38 -36.83
N VAL A 128 -20.84 54.08 -36.56
CA VAL A 128 -19.54 53.41 -36.65
C VAL A 128 -19.14 53.06 -38.08
N PHE A 129 -20.09 52.71 -38.95
CA PHE A 129 -19.82 52.26 -40.32
C PHE A 129 -20.01 53.33 -41.40
N ASP A 130 -20.75 54.41 -41.16
CA ASP A 130 -20.91 55.55 -42.09
C ASP A 130 -19.74 56.55 -42.03
N THR A 131 -18.62 56.20 -41.37
CA THR A 131 -17.40 57.04 -41.31
C THR A 131 -16.47 56.83 -42.52
N SER A 132 -17.03 56.67 -43.72
CA SER A 132 -16.29 56.54 -44.99
C SER A 132 -16.51 57.75 -45.89
#